data_AF-A0A7S3JNV8-F1
#
_entry.id   AF-A0A7S3JNV8-F1
#
_cell.length_a   1.000
_cell.length_b   1.000
_cell.length_c   1.000
_cell.angle_alpha   90.00
_cell.angle_beta   90.00
_cell.angle_gamma   90.00
#
_symmetry.space_group_name_H-M   'P 1'
#
loop_
_entity.id
_entity.type
_entity.pdbx_description
1 polymer ?
#
loop_
_entity_poly.entity_id
_entity_poly.type
_entity_poly.pdbx_seq_one_letter_code
_entity_poly.pdbx_strand_id
1 'polypeptide(L)'
;LWDMYEFACLRSMTKSDSIINQISFSQDDRFIAGACFDEIQKKYHIDIFDVETGELLLMNTTELNSIRSVSWHPKTNILAYGGEKNKQGIISLLPFNKY
;
A
#
# COMPACT_ATOMS: atom_id res chain seq x y z
N LEU A 1 10.46 8.03 3.65
CA LEU A 1 11.64 7.20 3.94
C LEU A 1 12.68 8.09 4.62
N TRP A 2 13.20 7.66 5.75
CA TRP A 2 14.15 8.44 6.54
C TRP A 2 15.45 7.65 6.70
N ASP A 3 16.57 8.34 6.55
CA ASP A 3 17.85 7.85 7.03
C ASP A 3 17.88 8.02 8.55
N MET A 4 18.10 6.94 9.28
CA MET A 4 18.13 6.95 10.75
C MET A 4 19.51 7.28 11.32
N TYR A 5 20.57 7.24 10.51
CA TYR A 5 21.92 7.67 10.90
C TYR A 5 22.05 9.19 10.79
N GLU A 6 21.59 9.74 9.67
CA GLU A 6 21.67 11.18 9.40
C GLU A 6 20.42 11.95 9.85
N PHE A 7 19.37 11.24 10.28
CA PHE A 7 18.05 11.80 10.59
C PHE A 7 17.49 12.68 9.46
N ALA A 8 17.80 12.31 8.21
CA ALA A 8 17.41 13.06 7.03
C ALA A 8 16.22 12.39 6.33
N CYS A 9 15.26 13.21 5.88
CA CYS A 9 14.18 12.71 5.03
C CYS A 9 14.72 12.47 3.63
N LEU A 10 14.93 11.20 3.28
CA LEU A 10 15.42 10.80 1.97
C LEU A 10 14.35 10.98 0.90
N ARG A 11 13.11 10.58 1.20
CA ARG A 11 11.99 10.61 0.25
C ARG A 11 10.63 10.78 0.90
N SER A 12 9.78 11.54 0.22
CA SER A 12 8.35 11.67 0.48
C SER A 12 7.57 11.19 -0.76
N MET A 13 6.69 10.22 -0.58
CA MET A 13 5.83 9.69 -1.64
C MET A 13 4.53 10.51 -1.64
N THR A 14 4.46 11.56 -2.45
CA THR A 14 3.39 12.58 -2.38
C THR A 14 2.35 12.48 -3.50
N LYS A 15 2.43 11.45 -4.37
CA LYS A 15 1.53 11.31 -5.52
C LYS A 15 0.08 10.96 -5.19
N SER A 16 -0.24 10.67 -3.93
CA SER A 16 -1.58 10.28 -3.48
C SER A 16 -2.22 11.44 -2.70
N ASP A 17 -3.27 12.05 -3.26
CA ASP A 17 -4.20 12.94 -2.54
C ASP A 17 -5.14 12.17 -1.58
N SER A 18 -4.85 10.88 -1.36
CA SER A 18 -5.64 9.97 -0.54
C SER A 18 -5.08 9.87 0.88
N ILE A 19 -5.98 9.63 1.82
CA ILE A 19 -5.61 9.34 3.21
C ILE A 19 -5.02 7.94 3.27
N ILE A 20 -3.80 7.82 3.77
CA ILE A 20 -3.14 6.53 3.99
C ILE A 20 -3.34 6.13 5.45
N ASN A 21 -4.01 5.00 5.69
CA ASN A 21 -4.26 4.52 7.05
C ASN A 21 -3.30 3.42 7.50
N GLN A 22 -2.66 2.73 6.55
CA GLN A 22 -1.73 1.65 6.85
C GLN A 22 -0.70 1.49 5.73
N ILE A 23 0.50 1.01 6.10
CA ILE A 23 1.61 0.77 5.18
C ILE A 23 2.29 -0.56 5.47
N SER A 24 2.92 -1.16 4.46
CA SER A 24 3.75 -2.35 4.61
C SER A 24 4.87 -2.35 3.57
N PHE A 25 6.08 -2.72 3.99
CA PHE A 25 7.20 -2.98 3.08
C PHE A 25 7.11 -4.39 2.47
N SER A 26 7.55 -4.54 1.21
CA SER A 26 7.84 -5.83 0.62
C SER A 26 9.04 -6.48 1.31
N GLN A 27 9.16 -7.80 1.17
CA GLN A 27 10.28 -8.53 1.79
C GLN A 27 11.65 -8.01 1.32
N ASP A 28 11.76 -7.61 0.06
CA ASP A 28 13.01 -7.18 -0.56
C ASP A 28 13.26 -5.66 -0.46
N ASP A 29 12.47 -4.96 0.35
CA ASP A 29 12.51 -3.51 0.58
C ASP A 29 12.37 -2.65 -0.68
N ARG A 30 12.02 -3.24 -1.83
CA ARG A 30 11.86 -2.52 -3.10
C ARG A 30 10.52 -1.81 -3.20
N PHE A 31 9.50 -2.29 -2.50
CA PHE A 31 8.15 -1.76 -2.59
C PHE A 31 7.55 -1.42 -1.23
N ILE A 32 6.72 -0.37 -1.22
CA ILE A 32 5.82 -0.06 -0.10
C ILE A 32 4.40 -0.13 -0.62
N ALA A 33 3.55 -0.89 0.06
CA ALA A 33 2.11 -0.84 -0.13
C ALA A 33 1.49 0.13 0.87
N GLY A 34 0.57 0.98 0.41
CA GLY A 34 -0.27 1.85 1.22
C GLY A 34 -1.74 1.48 1.03
N ALA A 35 -2.47 1.34 2.14
CA ALA A 35 -3.92 1.27 2.11
C ALA A 35 -4.49 2.69 2.15
N CYS A 36 -5.21 3.05 1.10
CA CYS A 36 -5.58 4.43 0.80
C CYS A 36 -7.10 4.59 0.75
N PHE A 37 -7.57 5.77 1.15
CA PHE A 37 -8.94 6.24 0.96
C PHE A 37 -8.95 7.54 0.17
N ASP A 38 -9.49 7.50 -1.04
CA ASP A 38 -9.71 8.66 -1.88
C ASP A 38 -10.98 9.39 -1.40
N GLU A 39 -10.83 10.60 -0.86
CA GLU A 39 -11.95 11.37 -0.35
C GLU A 39 -12.88 11.92 -1.42
N ILE A 40 -12.39 12.10 -2.64
CA ILE A 40 -13.13 12.65 -3.79
C ILE A 40 -14.01 11.55 -4.38
N GLN A 41 -13.41 10.40 -4.68
CA GLN A 41 -14.12 9.25 -5.25
C GLN A 41 -14.86 8.40 -4.21
N LYS A 42 -14.60 8.63 -2.91
CA LYS A 42 -15.12 7.84 -1.79
C LYS A 42 -14.84 6.34 -1.95
N LYS A 43 -13.62 5.99 -2.37
CA LYS A 43 -13.20 4.62 -2.63
C LYS A 43 -11.90 4.28 -1.91
N TYR A 44 -11.78 2.99 -1.59
CA TYR A 44 -10.56 2.42 -1.05
C TYR A 44 -9.74 1.73 -2.13
N HIS A 45 -8.44 1.95 -2.10
CA HIS A 45 -7.49 1.31 -3.00
C HIS A 45 -6.18 0.99 -2.28
N ILE A 46 -5.38 0.16 -2.91
CA ILE A 46 -4.01 -0.12 -2.49
C ILE A 46 -3.07 0.54 -3.48
N ASP A 47 -2.23 1.45 -3.01
CA ASP A 47 -1.13 2.00 -3.79
C ASP A 47 0.15 1.22 -3.52
N ILE A 48 0.92 0.92 -4.56
CA ILE A 48 2.25 0.32 -4.46
C ILE A 48 3.27 1.30 -5.01
N PHE A 49 4.22 1.68 -4.18
CA PHE A 49 5.29 2.61 -4.51
C PHE A 49 6.63 1.90 -4.62
N ASP A 50 7.48 2.40 -5.49
CA ASP A 50 8.90 2.05 -5.54
C ASP A 50 9.66 2.80 -4.44
N VAL A 51 10.46 2.09 -3.65
CA VAL A 51 11.20 2.68 -2.53
C VAL A 51 12.39 3.50 -2.99
N GLU A 52 13.00 3.18 -4.14
CA GLU A 52 14.17 3.87 -4.67
C GLU A 52 13.77 5.16 -5.41
N THR A 53 12.76 5.10 -6.28
CA THR A 53 12.34 6.25 -7.08
C THR A 53 11.27 7.08 -6.38
N GLY A 54 10.53 6.50 -5.43
CA GLY A 54 9.35 7.13 -4.82
C GLY A 54 8.14 7.19 -5.75
N GLU A 55 8.19 6.52 -6.91
CA GLU A 55 7.11 6.53 -7.89
C GLU A 55 5.98 5.58 -7.51
N LEU A 56 4.74 6.02 -7.74
CA LEU A 56 3.58 5.15 -7.72
C LEU A 56 3.64 4.19 -8.90
N LEU A 57 3.76 2.89 -8.61
CA LEU A 57 3.87 1.83 -9.61
C LEU A 57 2.52 1.19 -9.96
N LEU A 58 1.62 1.09 -9.01
CA LEU A 58 0.30 0.50 -9.17
C LEU A 58 -0.69 1.14 -8.22
N MET A 59 -1.90 1.39 -8.73
CA MET A 59 -3.08 1.73 -7.93
C MET A 59 -4.11 0.61 -8.15
N ASN A 60 -4.33 -0.22 -7.13
CA ASN A 60 -5.28 -1.32 -7.17
C ASN A 60 -6.58 -0.96 -6.44
N THR A 61 -7.60 -0.56 -7.20
CA THR A 61 -8.92 -0.25 -6.67
C THR A 61 -9.60 -1.48 -6.10
N THR A 62 -10.15 -1.35 -4.89
CA THR A 62 -10.84 -2.45 -4.21
C THR A 62 -12.35 -2.20 -4.15
N GLU A 63 -13.13 -3.26 -4.02
CA GLU A 63 -14.56 -3.17 -3.72
C GLU A 63 -14.86 -3.19 -2.21
N LEU A 64 -13.86 -2.94 -1.37
CA LEU A 64 -14.01 -2.89 0.07
C LEU A 64 -14.55 -1.52 0.51
N ASN A 65 -15.42 -1.52 1.51
CA ASN A 65 -15.95 -0.32 2.16
C ASN A 65 -14.99 0.24 3.21
N SER A 66 -13.98 -0.54 3.61
CA SER A 66 -12.84 -0.10 4.43
C SER A 66 -11.71 -1.10 4.27
N ILE A 67 -10.46 -0.64 4.34
CA ILE A 67 -9.28 -1.51 4.45
C ILE A 67 -8.75 -1.37 5.87
N ARG A 68 -8.66 -2.50 6.58
CA ARG A 68 -8.24 -2.55 8.00
C ARG A 68 -6.87 -3.21 8.19
N SER A 69 -6.39 -3.93 7.18
CA SER A 69 -5.09 -4.59 7.20
C SER A 69 -4.49 -4.63 5.81
N VAL A 70 -3.18 -4.37 5.71
CA VAL A 70 -2.35 -4.61 4.53
C VAL A 70 -1.00 -5.16 4.99
N SER A 71 -0.54 -6.24 4.37
CA SER A 71 0.72 -6.91 4.75
C SER A 71 1.30 -7.67 3.57
N TRP A 72 2.57 -7.43 3.28
CA TRP A 72 3.31 -8.24 2.32
C TRP A 72 3.64 -9.61 2.90
N HIS A 73 3.60 -10.63 2.05
CA HIS A 73 4.08 -11.94 2.39
C HIS A 73 5.60 -11.90 2.65
N PRO A 74 6.11 -12.54 3.70
CA PRO A 74 7.51 -12.39 4.13
C PRO A 74 8.53 -13.14 3.26
N LYS A 75 8.10 -13.85 2.21
CA LYS A 75 8.99 -14.62 1.33
C LYS A 75 8.71 -14.48 -0.16
N THR A 76 7.59 -13.86 -0.52
CA THR A 76 7.13 -13.81 -1.92
C THR A 76 6.44 -12.49 -2.16
N ASN A 77 6.39 -12.04 -3.42
CA ASN A 77 5.74 -10.79 -3.77
C ASN A 77 4.22 -10.97 -3.89
N ILE A 78 3.58 -11.36 -2.79
CA ILE A 78 2.12 -11.43 -2.65
C ILE A 78 1.76 -10.47 -1.52
N LEU A 79 0.81 -9.59 -1.78
CA LEU A 79 0.26 -8.69 -0.79
C LEU A 79 -1.10 -9.21 -0.31
N ALA A 80 -1.24 -9.40 0.99
CA ALA A 80 -2.53 -9.65 1.61
C ALA A 80 -3.14 -8.33 2.09
N TYR A 81 -4.42 -8.11 1.80
CA TYR A 81 -5.16 -7.00 2.37
C TYR A 81 -6.57 -7.45 2.73
N GLY A 82 -7.13 -6.81 3.75
CA GLY A 82 -8.42 -7.23 4.28
C GLY A 82 -9.18 -6.08 4.90
N GLY A 83 -10.49 -6.23 4.90
CA GLY A 83 -11.40 -5.17 5.26
C GLY A 83 -12.84 -5.64 5.29
N GLU A 84 -13.75 -4.69 5.11
CA GLU A 84 -15.18 -4.96 5.19
C GLU A 84 -15.85 -4.67 3.85
N LYS A 85 -16.72 -5.56 3.40
CA LYS A 85 -17.67 -5.32 2.32
C LYS A 85 -19.04 -5.81 2.77
N ASN A 86 -20.06 -4.96 2.68
CA ASN A 86 -21.44 -5.32 3.06
C ASN A 86 -21.54 -5.97 4.46
N LYS A 87 -20.83 -5.42 5.46
CA LYS A 87 -20.77 -5.94 6.84
C LYS A 87 -20.13 -7.33 6.99
N GLN A 88 -19.40 -7.79 5.98
CA GLN A 88 -18.64 -9.03 6.01
C GLN A 88 -17.14 -8.73 5.93
N GLY A 89 -16.36 -9.44 6.74
CA GLY A 89 -14.90 -9.42 6.64
C GLY A 89 -14.46 -10.14 5.37
N ILE A 90 -13.66 -9.47 4.54
CA ILE A 90 -13.07 -10.04 3.32
C ILE A 90 -11.56 -9.91 3.40
N ILE A 91 -10.87 -10.97 2.97
CA ILE A 91 -9.43 -10.99 2.78
C ILE A 91 -9.17 -11.28 1.30
N SER A 92 -8.29 -10.49 0.70
CA SER A 92 -7.88 -10.58 -0.69
C SER A 92 -6.36 -10.70 -0.78
N LEU A 93 -5.90 -11.41 -1.81
CA LEU A 93 -4.49 -11.56 -2.13
C LEU A 93 -4.23 -10.90 -3.49
N LEU A 94 -3.19 -10.06 -3.55
CA LEU A 94 -2.70 -9.44 -4.77
C LEU A 94 -1.28 -9.98 -5.05
N PRO A 95 -1.14 -10.89 -6.01
CA PRO A 95 0.18 -11.21 -6.56
C PRO A 95 0.74 -9.97 -7.23
N PHE A 96 1.98 -9.62 -6.92
CA PHE A 96 2.68 -8.49 -7.50
C PHE A 96 4.02 -8.95 -8.05
N ASN A 97 4.04 -9.32 -9.32
CA ASN A 97 5.29 -9.63 -10.01
C ASN A 97 5.61 -8.46 -10.93
N LYS A 98 6.50 -7.59 -10.47
CA LYS A 98 7.15 -6.61 -11.33
C LYS A 98 8.61 -7.03 -11.43
N TYR A 99 8.96 -7.58 -12.60
CA TYR A 99 10.22 -8.23 -12.97
C TYR A 99 10.43 -9.64 -12.39
#